data_AF-X0S5T5-F1
#
_entry.id   AF-X0S5T5-F1
#
_cell.length_a   1.000
_cell.length_b   1.000
_cell.length_c   1.000
_cell.angle_alpha   90.00
_cell.angle_beta   90.00
_cell.angle_gamma   90.00
#
_symmetry.space_group_name_H-M   'P 1'
#
loop_
_entity.id
_entity.type
_entity.pdbx_description
1 polymer ?
#
loop_
_entity_poly.entity_id
_entity_poly.type
_entity_poly.pdbx_seq_one_letter_code
_entity_poly.pdbx_strand_id
1 'polypeptide(L)'
;MIDAFGQADLRKKILLTIGLLVIFRFVAHVPVPGADIEAMRGFLEGGGGMAGLVGMMDLFSGGAMRNMSIAAMGVYPYITAVIIMQLMVPVIPRLQAIAREGDAGRAKINQYTHWLTVPLAVLQGYGQLIMLQGQGIFPPNSVGLSGEALFPTITMVLAMTAGTMFLVWLGELITEYGIGNGISMIIFAGIVCTLPEMIGRGYLASGELWGLFIFLGLALAILVTIVIFNEAHRRIPVQYARSLYRGGRMYRQSGGTHIPIRVNSAGMIPVIFAMALLIFPGVVASFFADPTGGGFANTIVNLFSQD
;
A
#
# COMPACT_ATOMS: atom_id res chain seq x y z
N MET A 1 -23.85 -12.64 -2.37
CA MET A 1 -23.53 -11.49 -1.48
C MET A 1 -24.41 -11.45 -0.22
N ILE A 2 -25.69 -11.84 -0.28
CA ILE A 2 -26.60 -11.83 0.89
C ILE A 2 -26.28 -12.94 1.92
N ASP A 3 -25.79 -14.11 1.48
CA ASP A 3 -25.38 -15.20 2.38
C ASP A 3 -24.19 -14.86 3.29
N ALA A 4 -23.38 -13.86 2.92
CA ALA A 4 -22.24 -13.43 3.72
C ALA A 4 -22.68 -12.78 5.05
N PHE A 5 -23.87 -12.18 5.08
CA PHE A 5 -24.46 -11.61 6.29
C PHE A 5 -25.27 -12.64 7.10
N GLY A 6 -25.55 -13.82 6.53
CA GLY A 6 -26.31 -14.88 7.18
C GLY A 6 -25.49 -15.70 8.18
N GLN A 7 -24.18 -15.86 7.96
CA GLN A 7 -23.30 -16.60 8.88
C GLN A 7 -22.76 -15.70 9.99
N ALA A 8 -23.04 -16.08 11.24
CA ALA A 8 -22.63 -15.31 12.42
C ALA A 8 -21.12 -15.09 12.51
N ASP A 9 -20.32 -16.07 12.08
CA ASP A 9 -18.85 -15.95 12.08
C ASP A 9 -18.35 -14.96 11.04
N LEU A 10 -18.88 -15.00 9.81
CA LEU A 10 -18.46 -14.05 8.78
C LEU A 10 -18.88 -12.62 9.13
N ARG A 11 -20.06 -12.43 9.71
CA ARG A 11 -20.51 -11.13 10.21
C ARG A 11 -19.58 -10.57 11.29
N LYS A 12 -19.12 -11.40 12.24
CA LYS A 12 -18.15 -10.98 13.27
C LYS A 12 -16.84 -10.52 12.62
N LYS A 13 -16.33 -11.26 11.63
CA LYS A 13 -15.11 -10.88 10.91
C LYS A 13 -15.26 -9.58 10.12
N ILE A 14 -16.41 -9.36 9.47
CA ILE A 14 -16.73 -8.10 8.77
C ILE A 14 -16.75 -6.94 9.79
N LEU A 15 -17.51 -7.08 10.88
CA LEU A 15 -17.63 -6.03 11.89
C LEU A 15 -16.28 -5.70 12.55
N LEU A 16 -15.47 -6.70 12.84
CA LEU A 16 -14.11 -6.51 13.36
C LEU A 16 -13.22 -5.78 12.35
N THR A 17 -13.28 -6.17 11.07
CA THR A 17 -12.52 -5.49 10.00
C THR A 17 -12.93 -4.03 9.87
N ILE A 18 -14.24 -3.75 9.82
CA ILE A 18 -14.76 -2.37 9.77
C ILE A 18 -14.35 -1.58 11.02
N GLY A 19 -14.44 -2.17 12.21
CA GLY A 19 -14.02 -1.54 13.46
C GLY A 19 -12.53 -1.16 13.46
N LEU A 20 -11.66 -2.04 12.99
CA LEU A 20 -10.23 -1.75 12.86
C LEU A 20 -9.94 -0.68 11.79
N LEU A 21 -10.69 -0.66 10.69
CA LEU A 21 -10.59 0.40 9.67
C LEU A 21 -11.04 1.77 10.20
N VAL A 22 -12.04 1.80 11.09
CA VAL A 22 -12.44 3.03 11.77
C VAL A 22 -11.33 3.53 12.70
N ILE A 23 -10.66 2.64 13.44
CA ILE A 23 -9.49 3.00 14.27
C ILE A 23 -8.36 3.54 13.39
N PHE A 24 -8.05 2.90 12.26
CA PHE A 24 -7.11 3.43 11.27
C PHE A 24 -7.46 4.87 10.87
N ARG A 25 -8.75 5.14 10.63
CA ARG A 25 -9.20 6.48 10.26
C ARG A 25 -9.01 7.51 11.36
N PHE A 26 -9.21 7.14 12.63
CA PHE A 26 -8.90 8.02 13.75
C PHE A 26 -7.41 8.33 13.81
N VAL A 27 -6.54 7.32 13.66
CA VAL A 27 -5.09 7.51 13.66
C VAL A 27 -4.66 8.46 12.53
N ALA A 28 -5.23 8.30 11.33
CA ALA A 28 -4.96 9.15 10.17
C ALA A 28 -5.37 10.63 10.33
N HIS A 29 -6.11 10.98 11.39
CA HIS A 29 -6.44 12.37 11.73
C HIS A 29 -5.64 12.92 12.92
N VAL A 30 -4.85 12.10 13.62
CA VAL A 30 -3.98 12.60 14.69
C VAL A 30 -2.75 13.24 14.06
N PRO A 31 -2.56 14.57 14.17
CA PRO A 31 -1.44 15.27 13.55
C PRO A 31 -0.13 15.00 14.30
N VAL A 32 0.98 15.01 13.56
CA VAL A 32 2.33 14.96 14.12
C VAL A 32 2.66 16.30 14.79
N PRO A 33 3.28 16.30 15.99
CA PRO A 33 3.70 17.53 16.64
C PRO A 33 4.67 18.34 15.77
N GLY A 34 4.37 19.62 15.53
CA GLY A 34 5.25 20.54 14.79
C GLY A 34 4.98 20.66 13.28
N ALA A 35 3.97 19.98 12.74
CA ALA A 35 3.59 20.09 11.34
C ALA A 35 2.60 21.24 11.08
N ASP A 36 2.86 22.03 10.03
CA ASP A 36 1.91 23.01 9.50
C ASP A 36 1.02 22.36 8.44
N ILE A 37 -0.24 22.13 8.81
CA ILE A 37 -1.24 21.48 7.95
C ILE A 37 -1.64 22.40 6.78
N GLU A 38 -1.58 23.72 6.98
CA GLU A 38 -2.02 24.70 5.98
C GLU A 38 -0.94 24.87 4.90
N ALA A 39 0.34 24.90 5.30
CA ALA A 39 1.47 24.87 4.37
C ALA A 39 1.50 23.58 3.52
N MET A 40 1.18 22.42 4.13
CA MET A 40 1.10 21.15 3.39
C MET A 40 -0.04 21.14 2.36
N ARG A 41 -1.21 21.71 2.70
CA ARG A 41 -2.34 21.82 1.76
C ARG A 41 -2.01 22.74 0.59
N GLY A 42 -1.37 23.89 0.87
CA GLY A 42 -0.91 24.81 -0.17
C GLY A 42 0.13 24.18 -1.10
N PHE A 43 1.05 23.37 -0.57
CA PHE A 43 2.04 22.64 -1.39
C PHE A 43 1.38 21.63 -2.33
N LEU A 44 0.41 20.85 -1.83
CA LEU A 44 -0.31 19.87 -2.64
C LEU A 44 -1.20 20.51 -3.72
N GLU A 45 -1.69 21.72 -3.48
CA GLU A 45 -2.48 22.50 -4.45
C GLU A 45 -1.61 23.23 -5.48
N GLY A 46 -0.33 23.48 -5.18
CA GLY A 46 0.62 24.19 -6.05
C GLY A 46 1.02 23.43 -7.33
N GLY A 47 0.69 22.14 -7.45
CA GLY A 47 0.71 21.41 -8.72
C GLY A 47 2.10 21.11 -9.32
N GLY A 48 3.16 21.02 -8.52
CA GLY A 48 4.49 20.60 -9.01
C GLY A 48 4.65 19.06 -9.10
N GLY A 49 5.62 18.57 -9.88
CA GLY A 49 5.89 17.12 -10.02
C GLY A 49 6.16 16.42 -8.67
N MET A 50 6.79 17.11 -7.72
CA MET A 50 6.96 16.60 -6.35
C MET A 50 5.65 16.55 -5.55
N ALA A 51 4.73 17.50 -5.78
CA ALA A 51 3.38 17.44 -5.20
C ALA A 51 2.58 16.27 -5.79
N GLY A 52 2.83 15.89 -7.04
CA GLY A 52 2.28 14.67 -7.66
C GLY A 52 2.72 13.39 -6.95
N LEU A 53 4.01 13.24 -6.66
CA LEU A 53 4.54 12.11 -5.89
C LEU A 53 3.96 12.06 -4.46
N VAL A 54 3.95 13.20 -3.76
CA VAL A 54 3.37 13.31 -2.41
C VAL A 54 1.85 13.07 -2.44
N GLY A 55 1.15 13.49 -3.49
CA GLY A 55 -0.26 13.22 -3.70
C GLY A 55 -0.56 11.74 -3.94
N MET A 56 0.32 11.04 -4.69
CA MET A 56 0.26 9.58 -4.79
C MET A 56 0.48 8.96 -3.40
N MET A 57 1.43 9.44 -2.60
CA MET A 57 1.65 8.95 -1.24
C MET A 57 0.45 9.20 -0.30
N ASP A 58 -0.24 10.32 -0.48
CA ASP A 58 -1.47 10.66 0.24
C ASP A 58 -2.62 9.70 -0.09
N LEU A 59 -2.73 9.28 -1.35
CA LEU A 59 -3.78 8.39 -1.82
C LEU A 59 -3.79 7.04 -1.08
N PHE A 60 -2.62 6.40 -0.89
CA PHE A 60 -2.59 5.11 -0.19
C PHE A 60 -2.46 5.24 1.33
N SER A 61 -2.02 6.41 1.84
CA SER A 61 -2.09 6.69 3.28
C SER A 61 -3.49 7.15 3.74
N GLY A 62 -4.42 7.34 2.80
CA GLY A 62 -5.82 7.68 3.08
C GLY A 62 -6.02 9.12 3.54
N GLY A 63 -5.24 10.06 3.02
CA GLY A 63 -5.28 11.47 3.42
C GLY A 63 -4.43 11.79 4.65
N ALA A 64 -3.64 10.82 5.15
CA ALA A 64 -2.80 11.01 6.33
C ALA A 64 -1.60 11.92 6.04
N MET A 65 -1.10 11.97 4.80
CA MET A 65 0.00 12.84 4.42
C MET A 65 -0.46 14.30 4.32
N ARG A 66 -1.63 14.56 3.75
CA ARG A 66 -2.21 15.91 3.69
C ARG A 66 -2.56 16.48 5.06
N ASN A 67 -2.93 15.63 6.02
CA ASN A 67 -3.18 16.04 7.40
C ASN A 67 -1.92 15.97 8.28
N MET A 68 -0.76 15.64 7.71
CA MET A 68 0.50 15.42 8.44
C MET A 68 0.32 14.58 9.70
N SER A 69 -0.33 13.44 9.53
CA SER A 69 -0.68 12.54 10.63
C SER A 69 0.48 11.63 11.03
N ILE A 70 0.40 11.07 12.25
CA ILE A 70 1.29 10.01 12.73
C ILE A 70 1.32 8.82 11.75
N ALA A 71 0.27 8.64 10.95
CA ALA A 71 0.16 7.65 9.86
C ALA A 71 0.59 8.18 8.48
N ALA A 72 1.34 9.29 8.37
CA ALA A 72 1.68 9.89 7.07
C ALA A 72 2.46 8.94 6.14
N MET A 73 3.31 8.06 6.69
CA MET A 73 3.99 7.01 5.90
C MET A 73 3.11 5.77 5.62
N GLY A 74 1.89 5.73 6.15
CA GLY A 74 0.96 4.62 5.99
C GLY A 74 1.60 3.28 6.31
N VAL A 75 1.49 2.35 5.35
CA VAL A 75 2.10 1.01 5.43
C VAL A 75 3.29 0.89 4.46
N TYR A 76 3.76 2.01 3.88
CA TYR A 76 4.81 2.01 2.85
C TYR A 76 6.13 1.38 3.32
N PRO A 77 6.68 1.71 4.51
CA PRO A 77 7.94 1.12 4.94
C PRO A 77 7.88 -0.40 5.06
N TYR A 78 6.73 -0.94 5.45
CA TYR A 78 6.50 -2.39 5.51
C TYR A 78 6.42 -3.00 4.12
N ILE A 79 5.71 -2.37 3.17
CA ILE A 79 5.65 -2.83 1.78
C ILE A 79 7.05 -2.87 1.17
N THR A 80 7.86 -1.83 1.41
CA THR A 80 9.26 -1.79 0.98
C THR A 80 10.06 -2.94 1.59
N ALA A 81 9.90 -3.21 2.90
CA ALA A 81 10.56 -4.34 3.55
C ALA A 81 10.15 -5.70 2.96
N VAL A 82 8.86 -5.91 2.69
CA VAL A 82 8.35 -7.13 2.04
C VAL A 82 9.00 -7.32 0.67
N ILE A 83 9.08 -6.25 -0.12
CA ILE A 83 9.66 -6.27 -1.46
C ILE A 83 11.15 -6.60 -1.39
N ILE A 84 11.90 -5.96 -0.49
CA ILE A 84 13.31 -6.27 -0.28
C ILE A 84 13.47 -7.75 0.07
N MET A 85 12.67 -8.28 0.99
CA MET A 85 12.70 -9.70 1.34
C MET A 85 12.34 -10.60 0.16
N GLN A 86 11.32 -10.26 -0.64
CA GLN A 86 10.94 -11.00 -1.84
C GLN A 86 12.04 -11.04 -2.90
N LEU A 87 12.81 -9.95 -3.04
CA LEU A 87 13.96 -9.88 -3.94
C LEU A 87 15.19 -10.60 -3.37
N MET A 88 15.38 -10.59 -2.06
CA MET A 88 16.52 -11.25 -1.40
C MET A 88 16.37 -12.78 -1.30
N VAL A 89 15.15 -13.30 -1.14
CA VAL A 89 14.87 -14.74 -1.03
C VAL A 89 15.44 -15.57 -2.20
N PRO A 90 15.25 -15.20 -3.49
CA PRO A 90 15.83 -15.95 -4.61
C PRO A 90 17.35 -15.76 -4.76
N VAL A 91 17.90 -14.64 -4.26
CA VAL A 91 19.33 -14.31 -4.37
C VAL A 91 20.15 -15.02 -3.30
N ILE A 92 19.61 -15.21 -2.09
CA ILE A 92 20.31 -15.79 -0.95
C ILE A 92 19.87 -17.24 -0.72
N PRO A 93 20.73 -18.25 -0.96
CA PRO A 93 20.36 -19.67 -0.84
C PRO A 93 19.84 -20.06 0.54
N ARG A 94 20.32 -19.41 1.61
CA ARG A 94 19.84 -19.64 2.99
C ARG A 94 18.40 -19.17 3.19
N LEU A 95 18.01 -18.02 2.64
CA LEU A 95 16.63 -17.54 2.70
C LEU A 95 15.71 -18.40 1.83
N GLN A 96 16.22 -18.88 0.69
CA GLN A 96 15.48 -19.82 -0.15
C GLN A 96 15.22 -21.16 0.57
N ALA A 97 16.19 -21.66 1.34
CA ALA A 97 16.01 -22.87 2.15
C ALA A 97 14.90 -22.67 3.19
N ILE A 98 14.93 -21.55 3.93
CA ILE A 98 13.89 -21.19 4.90
C ILE A 98 12.52 -21.07 4.19
N ALA A 99 12.46 -20.43 3.03
CA ALA A 99 11.21 -20.31 2.25
C ALA A 99 10.62 -21.68 1.83
N ARG A 100 11.45 -22.72 1.73
CA ARG A 100 11.04 -24.09 1.38
C ARG A 100 10.57 -24.92 2.58
N GLU A 101 10.75 -24.44 3.82
CA GLU A 101 10.30 -25.10 5.05
C GLU A 101 8.76 -25.04 5.26
N GLY A 102 8.01 -24.49 4.30
CA GLY A 102 6.56 -24.40 4.37
C GLY A 102 6.08 -23.24 5.25
N ASP A 103 5.07 -23.46 6.08
CA ASP A 103 4.42 -22.40 6.86
C ASP A 103 5.33 -21.83 7.97
N ALA A 104 6.15 -22.66 8.61
CA ALA A 104 7.13 -22.21 9.59
C ALA A 104 8.19 -21.29 8.97
N GLY A 105 8.63 -21.62 7.75
CA GLY A 105 9.56 -20.81 6.97
C GLY A 105 8.99 -19.45 6.57
N ARG A 106 7.72 -19.43 6.12
CA ARG A 106 6.99 -18.19 5.81
C ARG A 106 6.85 -17.29 7.03
N ALA A 107 6.50 -17.85 8.18
CA ALA A 107 6.43 -17.07 9.43
C ALA A 107 7.78 -16.44 9.81
N LYS A 108 8.89 -17.17 9.60
CA LYS A 108 10.24 -16.66 9.88
C LYS A 108 10.66 -15.53 8.93
N ILE A 109 10.29 -15.64 7.65
CA ILE A 109 10.50 -14.55 6.68
C ILE A 109 9.68 -13.31 7.05
N ASN A 110 8.45 -13.49 7.53
CA ASN A 110 7.63 -12.38 8.02
C ASN A 110 8.27 -11.70 9.24
N GLN A 111 8.85 -12.46 10.18
CA GLN A 111 9.58 -11.89 11.32
C GLN A 111 10.78 -11.04 10.87
N TYR A 112 11.57 -11.53 9.90
CA TYR A 112 12.66 -10.72 9.32
C TYR A 112 12.15 -9.47 8.61
N THR A 113 11.01 -9.57 7.95
CA THR A 113 10.36 -8.41 7.31
C THR A 113 9.99 -7.35 8.35
N HIS A 114 9.48 -7.73 9.52
CA HIS A 114 9.21 -6.80 10.61
C HIS A 114 10.46 -6.13 11.15
N TRP A 115 11.51 -6.91 11.39
CA TRP A 115 12.77 -6.35 11.88
C TRP A 115 13.42 -5.42 10.86
N LEU A 116 13.21 -5.66 9.57
CA LEU A 116 13.66 -4.77 8.50
C LEU A 116 12.78 -3.52 8.38
N THR A 117 11.49 -3.61 8.69
CA THR A 117 10.53 -2.49 8.58
C THR A 117 10.89 -1.35 9.52
N VAL A 118 11.31 -1.64 10.76
CA VAL A 118 11.63 -0.61 11.77
C VAL A 118 12.76 0.34 11.33
N PRO A 119 13.97 -0.13 10.99
CA PRO A 119 15.05 0.76 10.57
C PRO A 119 14.72 1.46 9.24
N LEU A 120 13.99 0.80 8.34
CA LEU A 120 13.52 1.44 7.11
C LEU A 120 12.52 2.56 7.37
N ALA A 121 11.59 2.38 8.30
CA ALA A 121 10.62 3.40 8.67
C ALA A 121 11.29 4.62 9.32
N VAL A 122 12.30 4.40 10.17
CA VAL A 122 13.10 5.48 10.75
C VAL A 122 13.83 6.26 9.67
N LEU A 123 14.49 5.54 8.75
CA LEU A 123 15.27 6.16 7.67
C LEU A 123 14.36 6.89 6.67
N GLN A 124 13.26 6.28 6.23
CA GLN A 124 12.26 6.89 5.36
C GLN A 124 11.56 8.08 6.01
N GLY A 125 11.21 7.98 7.29
CA GLY A 125 10.60 9.08 8.04
C GLY A 125 11.53 10.29 8.13
N TYR A 126 12.82 10.06 8.38
CA TYR A 126 13.81 11.14 8.39
C TYR A 126 13.99 11.80 7.02
N GLY A 127 14.11 11.01 5.94
CA GLY A 127 14.23 11.58 4.59
C GLY A 127 12.98 12.32 4.14
N GLN A 128 11.79 11.83 4.51
CA GLN A 128 10.54 12.54 4.26
C GLN A 128 10.55 13.91 4.96
N LEU A 129 10.99 13.99 6.22
CA LEU A 129 11.02 15.27 6.95
C LEU A 129 12.00 16.27 6.30
N ILE A 130 13.19 15.84 5.90
CA ILE A 130 14.15 16.71 5.18
C ILE A 130 13.54 17.19 3.86
N MET A 131 12.94 16.28 3.10
CA MET A 131 12.31 16.58 1.83
C MET A 131 11.21 17.65 1.99
N LEU A 132 10.33 17.49 2.99
CA LEU A 132 9.25 18.44 3.25
C LEU A 132 9.77 19.78 3.77
N GLN A 133 10.86 19.78 4.55
CA GLN A 133 11.54 21.01 4.96
C GLN A 133 12.10 21.78 3.76
N GLY A 134 12.70 21.08 2.79
CA GLY A 134 13.21 21.67 1.54
C GLY A 134 12.12 22.32 0.67
N GLN A 135 10.85 21.97 0.89
CA GLN A 135 9.68 22.55 0.21
C GLN A 135 9.01 23.69 1.00
N GLY A 136 9.58 24.12 2.13
CA GLY A 136 9.04 25.22 2.95
C GLY A 136 7.77 24.86 3.74
N ILE A 137 7.43 23.57 3.84
CA ILE A 137 6.27 23.08 4.63
C ILE A 137 6.54 23.20 6.14
N PHE A 138 7.81 23.25 6.50
CA PHE A 138 8.27 23.48 7.86
C PHE A 138 9.03 24.81 7.94
N PRO A 139 8.94 25.57 9.06
CA PRO A 139 9.76 26.75 9.27
C PRO A 139 11.26 26.41 9.14
N PRO A 140 12.09 27.30 8.56
CA PRO A 140 13.53 27.08 8.50
C PRO A 140 14.10 26.82 9.90
N ASN A 141 14.99 25.84 10.04
CA ASN A 141 15.60 25.33 11.29
C ASN A 141 14.69 24.51 12.25
N SER A 142 13.54 24.00 11.81
CA SER A 142 12.70 23.11 12.67
C SER A 142 13.02 21.61 12.55
N VAL A 143 13.67 21.19 11.45
CA VAL A 143 14.11 19.82 11.20
C VAL A 143 15.62 19.81 11.04
N GLY A 144 16.33 18.98 11.81
CA GLY A 144 17.79 18.92 11.79
C GLY A 144 18.39 18.03 12.88
N LEU A 145 19.60 17.50 12.62
CA LEU A 145 20.38 16.69 13.55
C LEU A 145 21.29 17.51 14.48
N SER A 146 21.11 18.83 14.54
CA SER A 146 21.88 19.73 15.40
C SER A 146 21.02 20.85 16.00
N GLY A 147 21.30 21.23 17.26
CA GLY A 147 20.64 22.36 17.94
C GLY A 147 19.23 22.07 18.47
N GLU A 148 18.41 23.12 18.57
CA GLU A 148 17.01 23.09 19.09
C GLU A 148 16.05 22.24 18.23
N ALA A 149 16.45 21.88 17.00
CA ALA A 149 15.69 21.09 16.03
C ALA A 149 15.77 19.56 16.25
N LEU A 150 16.71 19.09 17.08
CA LEU A 150 16.95 17.66 17.34
C LEU A 150 15.75 16.99 18.02
N PHE A 151 15.22 17.62 19.07
CA PHE A 151 14.15 17.05 19.87
C PHE A 151 12.82 16.96 19.08
N PRO A 152 12.40 18.00 18.32
CA PRO A 152 11.28 17.89 17.40
C PRO A 152 11.50 16.80 16.34
N THR A 153 12.65 16.76 15.68
CA THR A 153 12.93 15.79 14.60
C THR A 153 12.84 14.35 15.09
N ILE A 154 13.49 14.03 16.21
CA ILE A 154 13.46 12.69 16.80
C ILE A 154 12.03 12.31 17.20
N THR A 155 11.28 13.25 17.79
CA THR A 155 9.89 13.02 18.20
C THR A 155 9.00 12.74 16.98
N MET A 156 9.17 13.49 15.88
CA MET A 156 8.42 13.29 14.64
C MET A 156 8.75 11.94 14.00
N VAL A 157 10.04 11.59 13.86
CA VAL A 157 10.47 10.31 13.27
C VAL A 157 9.96 9.14 14.11
N LEU A 158 10.08 9.22 15.44
CA LEU A 158 9.56 8.18 16.33
C LEU A 158 8.04 8.08 16.28
N ALA A 159 7.32 9.20 16.24
CA ALA A 159 5.87 9.20 16.10
C ALA A 159 5.44 8.54 14.78
N MET A 160 6.02 8.93 13.65
CA MET A 160 5.72 8.35 12.33
C MET A 160 6.08 6.87 12.23
N THR A 161 7.21 6.47 12.85
CA THR A 161 7.63 5.07 12.94
C THR A 161 6.66 4.26 13.79
N ALA A 162 6.28 4.77 14.97
CA ALA A 162 5.31 4.13 15.85
C ALA A 162 3.93 4.01 15.19
N GLY A 163 3.49 5.05 14.46
CA GLY A 163 2.28 5.03 13.66
C GLY A 163 2.31 3.94 12.60
N THR A 164 3.38 3.86 11.83
CA THR A 164 3.56 2.80 10.81
C THR A 164 3.49 1.41 11.44
N MET A 165 4.22 1.17 12.54
CA MET A 165 4.21 -0.12 13.22
C MET A 165 2.83 -0.46 13.81
N PHE A 166 2.11 0.55 14.31
CA PHE A 166 0.73 0.39 14.75
C PHE A 166 -0.20 0.01 13.59
N LEU A 167 -0.03 0.60 12.41
CA LEU A 167 -0.80 0.23 11.22
C LEU A 167 -0.48 -1.18 10.71
N VAL A 168 0.80 -1.58 10.74
CA VAL A 168 1.20 -2.95 10.41
C VAL A 168 0.52 -3.92 11.36
N TRP A 169 0.58 -3.65 12.68
CA TRP A 169 -0.09 -4.47 13.68
C TRP A 169 -1.61 -4.56 13.47
N LEU A 170 -2.28 -3.45 13.16
CA LEU A 170 -3.69 -3.46 12.77
C LEU A 170 -3.94 -4.33 11.53
N GLY A 171 -3.07 -4.25 10.52
CA GLY A 171 -3.15 -5.07 9.32
C GLY A 171 -3.01 -6.56 9.60
N GLU A 172 -2.14 -6.93 10.54
CA GLU A 172 -2.00 -8.32 10.97
C GLU A 172 -3.23 -8.81 11.72
N LEU A 173 -3.79 -7.99 12.62
CA LEU A 173 -5.05 -8.31 13.29
C LEU A 173 -6.21 -8.52 12.30
N ILE A 174 -6.31 -7.70 11.25
CA ILE A 174 -7.30 -7.91 10.19
C ILE A 174 -7.02 -9.21 9.43
N THR A 175 -5.76 -9.59 9.24
CA THR A 175 -5.40 -10.84 8.54
C THR A 175 -5.74 -12.07 9.37
N GLU A 176 -5.54 -12.01 10.69
CA GLU A 176 -5.79 -13.14 11.60
C GLU A 176 -7.28 -13.30 11.95
N TYR A 177 -7.95 -12.20 12.32
CA TYR A 177 -9.33 -12.22 12.82
C TYR A 177 -10.37 -11.68 11.83
N GLY A 178 -9.92 -10.98 10.79
CA GLY A 178 -10.78 -10.33 9.81
C GLY A 178 -10.92 -11.11 8.50
N ILE A 179 -11.06 -10.37 7.40
CA ILE A 179 -11.29 -10.91 6.06
C ILE A 179 -10.21 -10.45 5.11
N GLY A 180 -9.63 -11.41 4.39
CA GLY A 180 -8.64 -11.15 3.35
C GLY A 180 -7.25 -10.82 3.92
N ASN A 181 -6.47 -10.07 3.15
CA ASN A 181 -5.16 -9.58 3.57
C ASN A 181 -5.34 -8.19 4.19
N GLY A 182 -5.03 -8.05 5.47
CA GLY A 182 -5.31 -6.83 6.21
C GLY A 182 -4.51 -5.61 5.76
N ILE A 183 -3.27 -5.79 5.30
CA ILE A 183 -2.48 -4.70 4.73
C ILE A 183 -3.13 -4.20 3.44
N SER A 184 -3.60 -5.11 2.58
CA SER A 184 -4.36 -4.73 1.37
C SER A 184 -5.68 -4.04 1.71
N MET A 185 -6.36 -4.46 2.79
CA MET A 185 -7.59 -3.81 3.25
C MET A 185 -7.36 -2.39 3.78
N ILE A 186 -6.26 -2.14 4.49
CA ILE A 186 -5.89 -0.79 4.96
C ILE A 186 -5.66 0.14 3.77
N ILE A 187 -4.88 -0.31 2.78
CA ILE A 187 -4.62 0.46 1.55
C ILE A 187 -5.94 0.73 0.81
N PHE A 188 -6.76 -0.30 0.61
CA PHE A 188 -8.05 -0.16 -0.06
C PHE A 188 -8.96 0.84 0.66
N ALA A 189 -9.06 0.76 1.98
CA ALA A 189 -9.84 1.71 2.77
C ALA A 189 -9.30 3.14 2.64
N GLY A 190 -7.97 3.31 2.65
CA GLY A 190 -7.33 4.61 2.41
C GLY A 190 -7.74 5.23 1.08
N ILE A 191 -7.63 4.47 -0.02
CA ILE A 191 -8.00 4.93 -1.36
C ILE A 191 -9.51 5.25 -1.42
N VAL A 192 -10.36 4.37 -0.90
CA VAL A 192 -11.81 4.58 -0.94
C VAL A 192 -12.24 5.80 -0.14
N CYS A 193 -11.54 6.14 0.96
CA CYS A 193 -11.84 7.32 1.75
C CYS A 193 -11.51 8.65 1.06
N THR A 194 -10.62 8.67 0.06
CA THR A 194 -10.27 9.89 -0.68
C THR A 194 -11.17 10.14 -1.89
N LEU A 195 -11.84 9.10 -2.42
CA LEU A 195 -12.78 9.20 -3.55
C LEU A 195 -13.88 10.27 -3.35
N PRO A 196 -14.57 10.38 -2.20
CA PRO A 196 -15.62 11.37 -2.02
C PRO A 196 -15.09 12.80 -2.16
N GLU A 197 -13.88 13.04 -1.67
CA GLU A 197 -13.26 14.36 -1.74
C GLU A 197 -12.76 14.68 -3.15
N MET A 198 -12.21 13.70 -3.86
CA MET A 198 -11.85 13.86 -5.28
C MET A 198 -13.07 14.22 -6.13
N ILE A 199 -14.20 13.55 -5.89
CA ILE A 199 -15.47 13.86 -6.56
C ILE A 199 -15.97 15.26 -6.15
N GLY A 200 -15.89 15.61 -4.86
CA GLY A 200 -16.30 16.93 -4.36
C GLY A 200 -15.48 18.07 -4.96
N ARG A 201 -14.15 17.92 -5.04
CA ARG A 201 -13.24 18.88 -5.69
C ARG A 201 -13.49 18.94 -7.20
N GLY A 202 -13.66 17.80 -7.87
CA GLY A 202 -13.97 17.76 -9.30
C GLY A 202 -15.32 18.40 -9.64
N TYR A 203 -16.32 18.26 -8.76
CA TYR A 203 -17.62 18.93 -8.89
C TYR A 203 -17.50 20.46 -8.75
N LEU A 204 -16.74 20.92 -7.77
CA LEU A 204 -16.55 22.36 -7.49
C LEU A 204 -15.61 23.05 -8.49
N ALA A 205 -14.61 22.34 -9.03
CA ALA A 205 -13.60 22.91 -9.91
C ALA A 205 -14.09 23.10 -11.36
N SER A 206 -14.97 22.23 -11.85
CA SER A 206 -15.33 22.22 -13.27
C SER A 206 -16.72 22.80 -13.56
N GLY A 207 -17.69 22.73 -12.63
CA GLY A 207 -19.09 23.14 -12.89
C GLY A 207 -19.78 22.41 -14.07
N GLU A 208 -19.06 21.49 -14.73
CA GLU A 208 -19.40 20.89 -16.00
C GLU A 208 -19.89 19.46 -15.74
N LEU A 209 -21.21 19.32 -15.58
CA LEU A 209 -21.86 18.03 -15.37
C LEU A 209 -21.46 16.99 -16.42
N TRP A 210 -21.14 17.44 -17.64
CA TRP A 210 -20.72 16.58 -18.74
C TRP A 210 -19.39 15.85 -18.47
N GLY A 211 -18.40 16.53 -17.88
CA GLY A 211 -17.13 15.91 -17.51
C GLY A 211 -17.29 14.82 -16.45
N LEU A 212 -18.20 15.03 -15.48
CA LEU A 212 -18.51 14.03 -14.46
C LEU A 212 -19.17 12.78 -15.07
N PHE A 213 -20.10 12.93 -16.01
CA PHE A 213 -20.73 11.79 -16.69
C PHE A 213 -19.72 10.97 -17.51
N ILE A 214 -18.80 11.64 -18.22
CA ILE A 214 -17.72 10.96 -18.95
C ILE A 214 -16.80 10.21 -17.99
N PHE A 215 -16.37 10.84 -16.89
CA PHE A 215 -15.54 10.21 -15.88
C PHE A 215 -16.22 8.97 -15.27
N LEU A 216 -17.50 9.09 -14.90
CA LEU A 216 -18.26 7.99 -14.31
C LEU A 216 -18.45 6.84 -15.32
N GLY A 217 -18.72 7.17 -16.59
CA GLY A 217 -18.82 6.20 -17.68
C GLY A 217 -17.52 5.47 -17.92
N LEU A 218 -16.38 6.18 -17.94
CA LEU A 218 -15.05 5.60 -18.10
C LEU A 218 -14.69 4.70 -16.90
N ALA A 219 -14.94 5.17 -15.68
CA ALA A 219 -14.69 4.39 -14.46
C ALA A 219 -15.49 3.07 -14.46
N LEU A 220 -16.77 3.13 -14.88
CA LEU A 220 -17.61 1.95 -15.00
C LEU A 220 -17.14 1.01 -16.12
N ALA A 221 -16.72 1.54 -17.26
CA ALA A 221 -16.15 0.74 -18.36
C ALA A 221 -14.86 0.01 -17.94
N ILE A 222 -13.98 0.70 -17.22
CA ILE A 222 -12.76 0.11 -16.65
C ILE A 222 -13.13 -0.98 -15.63
N LEU A 223 -14.07 -0.72 -14.73
CA LEU A 223 -14.52 -1.69 -13.72
C LEU A 223 -15.08 -2.95 -14.38
N VAL A 224 -15.97 -2.82 -15.36
CA VAL A 224 -16.54 -3.95 -16.10
C VAL A 224 -15.43 -4.74 -16.81
N THR A 225 -14.48 -4.05 -17.44
CA THR A 225 -13.34 -4.68 -18.09
C THR A 225 -12.50 -5.48 -17.10
N ILE A 226 -12.17 -4.91 -15.94
CA ILE A 226 -11.43 -5.60 -14.87
C ILE A 226 -12.19 -6.85 -14.40
N VAL A 227 -13.50 -6.76 -14.20
CA VAL A 227 -14.32 -7.91 -13.76
C VAL A 227 -14.29 -9.03 -14.80
N ILE A 228 -14.48 -8.70 -16.09
CA ILE A 228 -14.41 -9.69 -17.19
C ILE A 228 -13.04 -10.39 -17.20
N PHE A 229 -11.95 -9.65 -17.09
CA PHE A 229 -10.60 -10.22 -17.07
C PHE A 229 -10.31 -11.04 -15.80
N ASN A 230 -10.89 -10.68 -14.66
CA ASN A 230 -10.69 -11.38 -13.39
C ASN A 230 -11.50 -12.69 -13.33
N GLU A 231 -12.72 -12.71 -13.88
CA GLU A 231 -13.54 -13.92 -13.98
C GLU A 231 -13.12 -14.84 -15.15
N ALA A 232 -12.39 -14.30 -16.12
CA ALA A 232 -11.85 -15.07 -17.24
C ALA A 232 -10.90 -16.17 -16.73
N HIS A 233 -11.24 -17.41 -17.11
CA HIS A 233 -10.43 -18.59 -16.83
C HIS A 233 -10.38 -19.52 -18.03
N ARG A 234 -9.18 -19.98 -18.36
CA ARG A 234 -8.95 -21.00 -19.37
C ARG A 234 -9.21 -22.37 -18.76
N ARG A 235 -10.19 -23.10 -19.28
CA ARG A 235 -10.50 -24.47 -18.85
C ARG A 235 -9.63 -25.46 -19.63
N ILE A 236 -8.71 -26.14 -18.96
CA ILE A 236 -7.93 -27.23 -19.55
C ILE A 236 -8.58 -28.56 -19.16
N PRO A 237 -9.10 -29.36 -20.12
CA PRO A 237 -9.72 -30.64 -19.81
C PRO A 237 -8.66 -31.63 -19.32
N VAL A 238 -8.92 -32.29 -18.20
CA VAL A 238 -8.09 -33.38 -17.70
C VAL A 238 -8.95 -34.61 -17.44
N GLN A 239 -8.39 -35.78 -17.74
CA GLN A 239 -9.07 -37.05 -17.54
C GLN A 239 -8.44 -37.73 -16.33
N TYR A 240 -9.23 -37.95 -15.27
CA TYR A 240 -8.78 -38.77 -14.15
C TYR A 240 -8.91 -40.24 -14.54
N ALA A 241 -7.78 -40.92 -14.69
CA ALA A 241 -7.76 -42.37 -14.86
C ALA A 241 -7.99 -43.05 -13.50
N ARG A 242 -9.21 -43.00 -12.95
CA ARG A 242 -9.60 -43.80 -11.79
C ARG A 242 -10.28 -45.07 -12.28
N SER A 243 -9.53 -46.16 -12.42
CA SER A 243 -10.08 -47.50 -12.65
C SER A 243 -10.48 -48.10 -11.31
N LEU A 244 -11.77 -48.04 -10.97
CA LEU A 244 -12.32 -48.86 -9.90
C LEU A 244 -12.71 -50.22 -10.50
N TYR A 245 -11.95 -51.25 -10.13
CA TYR A 245 -12.30 -52.63 -10.43
C TYR A 245 -13.30 -53.12 -9.38
N ARG A 246 -14.58 -53.23 -9.74
CA ARG A 246 -15.62 -53.88 -8.90
C ARG A 246 -16.32 -54.94 -9.74
N GLY A 247 -16.24 -56.20 -9.32
CA GLY A 247 -16.98 -57.33 -9.94
C GLY A 247 -16.54 -57.72 -11.36
N GLY A 248 -15.23 -57.68 -11.66
CA GLY A 248 -14.70 -58.16 -12.94
C GLY A 248 -14.98 -57.26 -14.16
N ARG A 249 -15.62 -56.10 -13.97
CA ARG A 249 -15.85 -55.09 -15.01
C ARG A 249 -15.14 -53.80 -14.64
N MET A 250 -14.31 -53.30 -15.56
CA MET A 250 -13.63 -52.02 -15.41
C MET A 250 -14.65 -50.90 -15.66
N TYR A 251 -15.18 -50.29 -14.60
CA TYR A 251 -15.95 -49.05 -14.73
C TYR A 251 -14.94 -47.90 -14.89
N ARG A 252 -14.71 -47.45 -16.13
CA ARG A 252 -14.11 -46.14 -16.38
C ARG A 252 -15.14 -45.09 -15.97
N GLN A 253 -14.97 -44.49 -14.79
CA GLN A 253 -15.73 -43.30 -14.43
C GLN A 253 -15.20 -42.14 -15.28
N SER A 254 -15.69 -42.05 -16.51
CA SER A 254 -15.33 -41.02 -17.50
C SER A 254 -16.00 -39.70 -17.16
N GLY A 255 -15.74 -39.16 -15.97
CA GLY A 255 -16.04 -37.77 -15.65
C GLY A 255 -14.90 -36.91 -16.17
N GLY A 256 -15.06 -36.28 -17.33
CA GLY A 256 -14.14 -35.24 -17.77
C GLY A 256 -14.21 -34.08 -16.77
N THR A 257 -13.10 -33.82 -16.08
CA THR A 257 -12.98 -32.62 -15.24
C THR A 257 -12.18 -31.57 -16.01
N HIS A 258 -12.16 -30.33 -15.55
CA HIS A 258 -11.28 -29.32 -16.09
C HIS A 258 -10.54 -28.61 -14.96
N ILE A 259 -9.28 -28.28 -15.19
CA ILE A 259 -8.54 -27.40 -14.29
C ILE A 259 -8.74 -25.97 -14.81
N PRO A 260 -9.40 -25.07 -14.06
CA PRO A 260 -9.53 -23.68 -14.45
C PRO A 260 -8.22 -22.94 -14.14
N ILE A 261 -7.58 -22.37 -15.17
CA ILE A 261 -6.45 -21.46 -15.02
C ILE A 261 -6.97 -20.04 -15.19
N ARG A 262 -6.96 -19.24 -14.12
CA ARG A 262 -7.37 -17.83 -14.17
C ARG A 262 -6.34 -17.00 -14.94
N VAL A 263 -6.78 -15.93 -15.60
CA VAL A 263 -5.89 -15.01 -16.32
C VAL A 263 -4.94 -14.28 -15.35
N ASN A 264 -5.44 -13.85 -14.19
CA ASN A 264 -4.61 -13.31 -13.12
C ASN A 264 -4.77 -14.16 -11.85
N SER A 265 -3.70 -14.84 -11.44
CA SER A 265 -3.65 -15.65 -10.22
C SER A 265 -3.05 -14.91 -9.02
N ALA A 266 -2.39 -13.77 -9.25
CA ALA A 266 -1.58 -13.05 -8.25
C ALA A 266 -2.36 -11.96 -7.49
N GLY A 267 -3.59 -11.66 -7.91
CA GLY A 267 -4.46 -10.70 -7.23
C GLY A 267 -3.87 -9.29 -7.21
N MET A 268 -3.83 -8.68 -6.01
CA MET A 268 -3.42 -7.28 -5.78
C MET A 268 -1.91 -7.08 -5.62
N ILE A 269 -1.14 -8.15 -5.32
CA ILE A 269 0.29 -8.04 -4.96
C ILE A 269 1.14 -7.43 -6.09
N PRO A 270 0.98 -7.83 -7.37
CA PRO A 270 1.79 -7.25 -8.47
C PRO A 270 1.56 -5.75 -8.66
N VAL A 271 0.35 -5.25 -8.44
CA VAL A 271 0.03 -3.82 -8.57
C VAL A 271 0.73 -3.03 -7.47
N ILE A 272 0.68 -3.53 -6.23
CA ILE A 272 1.39 -2.92 -5.10
C ILE A 272 2.90 -2.90 -5.35
N PHE A 273 3.44 -4.00 -5.89
CA PHE A 273 4.85 -4.11 -6.24
C PHE A 273 5.26 -3.08 -7.31
N ALA A 274 4.48 -2.94 -8.37
CA ALA A 274 4.75 -1.97 -9.44
C ALA A 274 4.76 -0.52 -8.92
N MET A 275 3.81 -0.18 -8.05
CA MET A 275 3.73 1.17 -7.44
C MET A 275 4.91 1.43 -6.49
N ALA A 276 5.28 0.45 -5.68
CA ALA A 276 6.43 0.59 -4.80
C ALA A 276 7.74 0.74 -5.59
N LEU A 277 7.88 0.04 -6.73
CA LEU A 277 9.04 0.20 -7.62
C LEU A 277 9.07 1.59 -8.27
N LEU A 278 7.92 2.19 -8.57
CA LEU A 278 7.81 3.57 -9.06
C LEU A 278 8.23 4.59 -7.98
N ILE A 279 7.78 4.39 -6.73
CA ILE A 279 8.06 5.32 -5.62
C ILE A 279 9.51 5.18 -5.11
N PHE A 280 10.11 3.99 -5.23
CA PHE A 280 11.42 3.68 -4.65
C PHE A 280 12.55 4.63 -5.11
N PRO A 281 12.74 4.93 -6.40
CA PRO A 281 13.73 5.90 -6.86
C PRO A 281 13.52 7.30 -6.26
N GLY A 282 12.28 7.76 -6.18
CA GLY A 282 11.95 9.08 -5.61
C GLY A 282 12.33 9.18 -4.13
N VAL A 283 12.05 8.13 -3.36
CA VAL A 283 12.45 8.04 -1.95
C VAL A 283 13.97 7.97 -1.83
N VAL A 284 14.67 7.18 -2.64
CA VAL A 284 16.14 7.12 -2.62
C VAL A 284 16.75 8.46 -2.98
N ALA A 285 16.23 9.12 -4.01
CA ALA A 285 16.71 10.41 -4.47
C ALA A 285 16.50 11.51 -3.41
N SER A 286 15.43 11.42 -2.62
CA SER A 286 15.18 12.32 -1.48
C SER A 286 16.27 12.25 -0.39
N PHE A 287 16.94 11.11 -0.21
CA PHE A 287 18.03 10.98 0.76
C PHE A 287 19.34 11.62 0.31
N PHE A 288 19.51 11.82 -1.01
CA PHE A 288 20.73 12.38 -1.60
C PHE A 288 20.51 13.78 -2.20
N ALA A 289 19.31 14.36 -2.01
CA ALA A 289 18.99 15.71 -2.45
C ALA A 289 19.72 16.73 -1.56
N ASP A 290 20.89 17.17 -2.02
CA ASP A 290 21.69 18.21 -1.38
C ASP A 290 21.29 19.58 -1.97
N PRO A 291 20.95 20.61 -1.18
CA PRO A 291 20.49 21.92 -1.68
C PRO A 291 21.50 22.67 -2.57
N THR A 292 22.78 22.25 -2.57
CA THR A 292 23.89 23.03 -3.13
C THR A 292 24.77 22.28 -4.15
N GLY A 293 24.48 21.02 -4.48
CA GLY A 293 25.36 20.19 -5.32
C GLY A 293 24.69 19.57 -6.53
N GLY A 294 25.18 19.84 -7.74
CA GLY A 294 24.75 19.21 -9.00
C GLY A 294 25.18 17.74 -9.13
N GLY A 295 24.75 16.88 -8.20
CA GLY A 295 25.06 15.45 -8.20
C GLY A 295 24.04 14.60 -8.98
N PHE A 296 24.42 13.35 -9.30
CA PHE A 296 23.59 12.33 -9.95
C PHE A 296 22.22 12.13 -9.28
N ALA A 297 22.15 12.33 -7.96
CA ALA A 297 20.89 12.33 -7.21
C ALA A 297 19.94 13.44 -7.63
N ASN A 298 20.43 14.68 -7.84
CA ASN A 298 19.61 15.79 -8.33
C ASN A 298 19.18 15.56 -9.78
N THR A 299 19.97 14.86 -10.61
CA THR A 299 19.54 14.45 -11.95
C THR A 299 18.41 13.43 -11.89
N ILE A 300 18.44 12.49 -10.94
CA ILE A 300 17.34 11.52 -10.72
C ILE A 300 16.10 12.24 -10.17
N VAL A 301 16.25 13.11 -9.17
CA VAL A 301 15.13 13.94 -8.67
C VAL A 301 14.51 14.74 -9.82
N ASN A 302 15.33 15.36 -10.68
CA ASN A 302 14.86 16.15 -11.83
C ASN A 302 14.23 15.31 -12.94
N LEU A 303 14.71 14.09 -13.16
CA LEU A 303 14.15 13.16 -14.16
C LEU A 303 12.82 12.53 -13.70
N PHE A 304 12.59 12.46 -12.39
CA PHE A 304 11.32 12.04 -11.79
C PHE A 304 10.41 13.21 -11.39
N SER A 305 10.88 14.46 -11.46
CA SER A 305 10.08 15.67 -11.22
C SER A 305 9.68 16.40 -12.50
N GLN A 306 10.17 15.97 -13.67
CA GLN A 306 9.69 16.44 -14.97
C GLN A 306 8.41 15.68 -15.38
N ASP A 307 7.30 16.29 -14.97
CA ASP A 307 5.97 16.42 -15.60
C ASP A 307 4.84 16.32 -14.54
#